data_AF-A0A950VUG6-F1
#
_entry.id   AF-A0A950VUG6-F1
#
_cell.length_a   1.000
_cell.length_b   1.000
_cell.length_c   1.000
_cell.angle_alpha   90.00
_cell.angle_beta   90.00
_cell.angle_gamma   90.00
#
_symmetry.space_group_name_H-M   'P 1'
#
loop_
_entity.id
_entity.type
_entity.pdbx_description
1 polymer ?
#
loop_
_entity_poly.entity_id
_entity_poly.type
_entity_poly.pdbx_seq_one_letter_code
_entity_poly.pdbx_strand_id
1 'polypeptide(L)'
;MKRETIIFTACGFLLGLTLGSFVIGPKIAQSKLAGAPVAADAAPVETPPTASDTAAGNPMGTVMQQLASLKAAVAKNPNDADALVQLGDMYMQAAKFPQAAEYLQRALAVRDDAAVRMDLGICYKQTNQPEKALAEFQRSAAMAPDQWQPLFNEAIALIDLHRPDEARVIAAKLQKMRPDDPEVQKLVATVGGK
;
A
#
# COMPACT_ATOMS: atom_id res chain seq x y z
N MET A 1 -30.99 -0.96 -52.82
CA MET A 1 -31.02 -2.39 -53.19
C MET A 1 -29.59 -2.93 -53.17
N LYS A 2 -29.37 -4.04 -52.43
CA LYS A 2 -28.33 -5.09 -52.59
C LYS A 2 -26.85 -4.68 -52.35
N ARG A 3 -26.18 -5.15 -51.27
CA ARG A 3 -25.61 -6.50 -50.97
C ARG A 3 -24.17 -6.65 -51.44
N GLU A 4 -23.21 -6.35 -50.56
CA GLU A 4 -21.83 -6.88 -50.57
C GLU A 4 -21.41 -6.98 -49.08
N THR A 5 -21.88 -7.97 -48.32
CA THR A 5 -21.32 -9.34 -48.21
C THR A 5 -19.81 -9.28 -47.97
N ILE A 6 -19.38 -9.17 -46.71
CA ILE A 6 -18.91 -10.32 -45.91
C ILE A 6 -17.76 -11.03 -46.64
N ILE A 7 -16.54 -10.49 -46.53
CA ILE A 7 -15.33 -11.24 -46.84
C ILE A 7 -14.20 -10.81 -45.89
N PHE A 8 -13.51 -11.80 -45.33
CA PHE A 8 -12.29 -11.73 -44.51
C PHE A 8 -12.48 -11.19 -43.09
N THR A 9 -12.34 -11.96 -42.01
CA THR A 9 -11.08 -12.65 -41.68
C THR A 9 -11.34 -13.70 -40.59
N ALA A 10 -11.34 -14.98 -40.99
CA ALA A 10 -11.15 -16.11 -40.10
C ALA A 10 -9.77 -16.72 -40.44
N CYS A 11 -8.74 -16.36 -39.67
CA CYS A 11 -7.38 -16.89 -39.73
C CYS A 11 -6.85 -16.92 -38.29
N GLY A 12 -6.25 -17.97 -37.75
CA GLY A 12 -5.89 -19.27 -38.30
C GLY A 12 -5.71 -20.29 -37.17
N PHE A 13 -6.24 -21.48 -37.41
CA PHE A 13 -5.97 -22.71 -36.66
C PHE A 13 -4.72 -23.36 -37.30
N LEU A 14 -3.88 -24.01 -36.48
CA LEU A 14 -2.96 -25.12 -36.83
C LEU A 14 -1.66 -24.83 -37.61
N LEU A 15 -0.55 -24.71 -36.87
CA LEU A 15 0.80 -25.16 -37.24
C LEU A 15 1.53 -25.49 -35.92
N GLY A 16 2.23 -26.59 -35.65
CA GLY A 16 2.54 -27.80 -36.40
C GLY A 16 3.28 -28.73 -35.43
N LEU A 17 2.78 -29.95 -35.26
CA LEU A 17 3.48 -31.07 -34.64
C LEU A 17 4.21 -31.80 -35.76
N THR A 18 5.53 -31.99 -35.66
CA THR A 18 6.23 -33.30 -35.80
C THR A 18 7.73 -33.15 -36.15
N LEU A 19 8.52 -34.06 -35.53
CA LEU A 19 9.86 -34.57 -35.87
C LEU A 19 11.07 -33.67 -35.53
N GLY A 20 12.04 -34.10 -34.72
CA GLY A 20 12.23 -35.40 -34.08
C GLY A 20 13.59 -35.49 -33.37
N SER A 21 13.73 -36.54 -32.55
CA SER A 21 14.96 -37.33 -32.31
C SER A 21 16.11 -36.61 -31.57
N PHE A 22 16.94 -37.19 -30.70
CA PHE A 22 17.19 -38.54 -30.21
C PHE A 22 18.57 -38.44 -29.53
N VAL A 23 18.72 -38.65 -28.21
CA VAL A 23 19.95 -39.15 -27.51
C VAL A 23 19.48 -39.63 -26.12
N ILE A 24 19.20 -40.92 -25.90
CA ILE A 24 20.06 -42.00 -25.35
C ILE A 24 20.49 -41.75 -23.87
N GLY A 25 20.10 -42.69 -22.98
CA GLY A 25 20.24 -42.69 -21.51
C GLY A 25 21.64 -43.06 -20.96
N PRO A 26 21.78 -43.72 -19.78
CA PRO A 26 20.96 -44.84 -19.30
C PRO A 26 20.48 -44.79 -17.82
N LYS A 27 19.47 -45.63 -17.52
CA LYS A 27 19.02 -46.03 -16.19
C LYS A 27 19.96 -47.11 -15.60
N ILE A 28 20.26 -47.03 -14.30
CA ILE A 28 20.74 -48.19 -13.52
C ILE A 28 20.01 -48.25 -12.16
N ALA A 29 19.47 -49.44 -11.91
CA ALA A 29 19.16 -50.11 -10.64
C ALA A 29 18.04 -49.61 -9.71
N GLN A 30 16.96 -50.38 -9.71
CA GLN A 30 16.14 -50.67 -8.53
C GLN A 30 16.89 -51.65 -7.60
N SER A 31 16.77 -51.49 -6.29
CA SER A 31 16.93 -52.61 -5.33
C SER A 31 15.95 -52.50 -4.15
N LYS A 32 14.85 -53.26 -4.32
CA LYS A 32 14.12 -54.11 -3.37
C LYS A 32 14.38 -54.00 -1.85
N LEU A 33 13.28 -53.73 -1.13
CA LEU A 33 12.74 -54.32 0.11
C LEU A 33 13.67 -55.09 1.11
N ALA A 34 13.53 -54.74 2.39
CA ALA A 34 13.10 -55.57 3.53
C ALA A 34 14.01 -55.50 4.78
N GLY A 35 13.39 -55.20 5.94
CA GLY A 35 13.98 -55.41 7.26
C GLY A 35 13.56 -54.38 8.31
N ALA A 36 12.44 -54.60 9.00
CA ALA A 36 12.25 -54.15 10.38
C ALA A 36 12.85 -55.24 11.31
N PRO A 37 13.30 -54.96 12.56
CA PRO A 37 12.33 -54.68 13.64
C PRO A 37 12.79 -53.74 14.79
N VAL A 38 11.79 -53.13 15.46
CA VAL A 38 11.63 -52.61 16.84
C VAL A 38 12.84 -52.26 17.74
N ALA A 39 12.82 -51.03 18.29
CA ALA A 39 12.79 -50.67 19.74
C ALA A 39 12.93 -49.12 19.84
N ALA A 40 11.88 -48.37 20.23
CA ALA A 40 11.55 -48.00 21.60
C ALA A 40 12.63 -47.15 22.30
N ASP A 41 12.54 -45.82 22.18
CA ASP A 41 12.74 -44.90 23.31
C ASP A 41 11.99 -43.57 23.06
N ALA A 42 11.60 -42.93 24.16
CA ALA A 42 10.52 -41.98 24.30
C ALA A 42 10.66 -40.65 23.51
N ALA A 43 9.57 -40.24 22.86
CA ALA A 43 9.38 -38.88 22.37
C ALA A 43 9.09 -37.91 23.55
N PRO A 44 9.68 -36.70 23.59
CA PRO A 44 9.19 -35.67 24.48
C PRO A 44 7.79 -35.27 24.02
N VAL A 45 6.85 -35.25 24.96
CA VAL A 45 5.52 -34.67 24.75
C VAL A 45 5.70 -33.17 24.54
N GLU A 46 5.68 -32.72 23.28
CA GLU A 46 5.47 -31.30 22.98
C GLU A 46 4.03 -30.96 23.37
N THR A 47 3.87 -30.32 24.52
CA THR A 47 2.64 -29.63 24.88
C THR A 47 2.35 -28.54 23.83
N PRO A 48 1.08 -28.34 23.40
CA PRO A 48 0.74 -27.23 22.50
C PRO A 48 1.13 -25.91 23.18
N PRO A 49 1.69 -24.93 22.45
CA PRO A 49 2.02 -23.64 23.03
C PRO A 49 0.73 -23.01 23.56
N THR A 50 0.70 -22.78 24.88
CA THR A 50 -0.36 -22.02 25.53
C THR A 50 -0.38 -20.60 24.98
N ALA A 51 -1.59 -20.04 24.84
CA ALA A 51 -1.90 -18.79 24.15
C ALA A 51 -1.30 -17.50 24.76
N SER A 52 -0.25 -17.59 25.58
CA SER A 52 0.44 -16.46 26.20
C SER A 52 1.84 -16.18 25.63
N ASP A 53 2.41 -17.08 24.81
CA ASP A 53 3.78 -16.90 24.28
C ASP A 53 3.87 -16.16 22.92
N THR A 54 2.74 -15.87 22.27
CA THR A 54 2.74 -15.19 20.96
C THR A 54 2.66 -13.66 21.02
N ALA A 55 2.55 -13.06 22.21
CA ALA A 55 2.35 -11.61 22.32
C ALA A 55 3.64 -10.77 22.24
N ALA A 56 4.84 -11.37 22.38
CA ALA A 56 6.08 -10.60 22.56
C ALA A 56 7.29 -11.02 21.68
N GLY A 57 7.13 -11.92 20.70
CA GLY A 57 8.29 -12.47 19.98
C GLY A 57 8.32 -12.32 18.46
N ASN A 58 7.16 -12.08 17.81
CA ASN A 58 7.08 -12.02 16.35
C ASN A 58 6.26 -10.82 15.87
N PRO A 59 6.89 -9.65 15.68
CA PRO A 59 6.19 -8.45 15.22
C PRO A 59 5.56 -8.61 13.82
N MET A 60 6.11 -9.50 12.98
CA MET A 60 5.51 -9.80 11.68
C MET A 60 4.24 -10.65 11.82
N GLY A 61 4.24 -11.61 12.75
CA GLY A 61 3.06 -12.43 13.05
C GLY A 61 1.89 -11.60 13.57
N THR A 62 2.15 -10.66 14.49
CA THR A 62 1.12 -9.77 15.04
C THR A 62 0.55 -8.83 13.97
N VAL A 63 1.41 -8.24 13.13
CA VAL A 63 0.96 -7.38 12.02
C VAL A 63 0.11 -8.17 11.01
N MET A 64 0.50 -9.40 10.65
CA MET A 64 -0.29 -10.22 9.73
C MET A 64 -1.67 -10.59 10.32
N GLN A 65 -1.72 -10.92 11.62
CA GLN A 65 -2.98 -11.22 12.31
C GLN A 65 -3.89 -9.99 12.39
N GLN A 66 -3.34 -8.82 12.70
CA GLN A 66 -4.09 -7.56 12.73
C GLN A 66 -4.68 -7.24 11.36
N LEU A 67 -3.88 -7.34 10.30
CA LEU A 67 -4.32 -7.08 8.93
C LEU A 67 -5.43 -8.04 8.49
N ALA A 68 -5.33 -9.33 8.85
CA ALA A 68 -6.39 -10.31 8.59
C ALA A 68 -7.68 -9.98 9.35
N SER A 69 -7.55 -9.61 10.63
CA SER A 69 -8.68 -9.26 11.49
C SER A 69 -9.42 -8.02 10.99
N LEU A 70 -8.69 -6.97 10.61
CA LEU A 70 -9.26 -5.75 10.04
C LEU A 70 -9.94 -5.99 8.69
N LYS A 71 -9.36 -6.83 7.82
CA LYS A 71 -10.02 -7.22 6.57
C LYS A 71 -11.33 -7.97 6.80
N ALA A 72 -11.36 -8.87 7.77
CA ALA A 72 -12.59 -9.56 8.15
C ALA A 72 -13.64 -8.59 8.72
N ALA A 73 -13.20 -7.60 9.52
CA ALA A 73 -14.08 -6.56 10.05
C ALA A 73 -14.70 -5.72 8.92
N VAL A 74 -13.90 -5.27 7.96
CA VAL A 74 -14.38 -4.51 6.79
C VAL A 74 -15.25 -5.37 5.88
N ALA A 75 -15.00 -6.68 5.76
CA ALA A 75 -15.88 -7.58 5.02
C ALA A 75 -17.27 -7.73 5.69
N LYS A 76 -17.31 -7.73 7.02
CA LYS A 76 -18.56 -7.78 7.81
C LYS A 76 -19.29 -6.44 7.82
N ASN A 77 -18.55 -5.34 7.92
CA ASN A 77 -19.08 -3.98 7.89
C ASN A 77 -18.24 -3.12 6.92
N PRO A 78 -18.66 -3.01 5.64
CA PRO A 78 -17.91 -2.26 4.63
C PRO A 78 -17.79 -0.75 4.88
N ASN A 79 -18.61 -0.21 5.80
CA ASN A 79 -18.68 1.20 6.16
C ASN A 79 -18.11 1.47 7.57
N ASP A 80 -17.32 0.56 8.13
CA ASP A 80 -16.58 0.82 9.36
C ASP A 80 -15.40 1.76 9.06
N ALA A 81 -15.63 3.06 9.24
CA ALA A 81 -14.62 4.09 8.95
C ALA A 81 -13.32 3.86 9.71
N ASP A 82 -13.38 3.46 10.98
CA ASP A 82 -12.19 3.31 11.81
C ASP A 82 -11.39 2.06 11.40
N ALA A 83 -12.05 0.97 11.00
CA ALA A 83 -11.37 -0.20 10.44
C ALA A 83 -10.76 0.09 9.06
N LEU A 84 -11.42 0.92 8.24
CA LEU A 84 -10.89 1.37 6.95
C LEU A 84 -9.64 2.25 7.13
N VAL A 85 -9.65 3.19 8.07
CA VAL A 85 -8.48 4.03 8.40
C VAL A 85 -7.33 3.16 8.88
N GLN A 86 -7.56 2.25 9.83
CA GLN A 86 -6.51 1.35 10.32
C GLN A 86 -5.89 0.49 9.21
N LEU A 87 -6.69 -0.01 8.25
CA LEU A 87 -6.14 -0.68 7.07
C LEU A 87 -5.29 0.26 6.22
N GLY A 88 -5.78 1.49 5.98
CA GLY A 88 -5.02 2.55 5.31
C GLY A 88 -3.65 2.76 5.94
N ASP A 89 -3.61 2.98 7.26
CA ASP A 89 -2.39 3.22 8.04
C ASP A 89 -1.41 2.04 7.97
N MET A 90 -1.91 0.81 8.11
CA MET A 90 -1.07 -0.39 7.98
C MET A 90 -0.47 -0.50 6.57
N TYR A 91 -1.23 -0.18 5.53
CA TYR A 91 -0.72 -0.16 4.16
C TYR A 91 0.28 0.99 3.94
N MET A 92 0.09 2.16 4.57
CA MET A 92 1.07 3.26 4.54
C MET A 92 2.38 2.86 5.22
N GLN A 93 2.32 2.26 6.40
CA GLN A 93 3.50 1.76 7.12
C GLN A 93 4.26 0.70 6.31
N ALA A 94 3.54 -0.09 5.51
CA ALA A 94 4.12 -1.05 4.56
C ALA A 94 4.56 -0.43 3.22
N ALA A 95 4.52 0.91 3.07
CA ALA A 95 4.81 1.65 1.84
C ALA A 95 3.95 1.23 0.62
N LYS A 96 2.79 0.63 0.87
CA LYS A 96 1.81 0.18 -0.12
C LYS A 96 0.77 1.29 -0.36
N PHE A 97 1.27 2.44 -0.82
CA PHE A 97 0.48 3.66 -0.96
C PHE A 97 -0.76 3.54 -1.87
N PRO A 98 -0.75 2.77 -2.98
CA PRO A 98 -1.97 2.57 -3.76
C PRO A 98 -3.09 1.87 -2.98
N GLN A 99 -2.75 0.82 -2.22
CA GLN A 99 -3.73 0.12 -1.39
C GLN A 99 -4.21 1.01 -0.23
N ALA A 100 -3.28 1.75 0.40
CA ALA A 100 -3.65 2.69 1.46
C ALA A 100 -4.66 3.74 0.95
N ALA A 101 -4.41 4.33 -0.21
CA ALA A 101 -5.30 5.31 -0.82
C ALA A 101 -6.71 4.75 -1.05
N GLU A 102 -6.86 3.49 -1.47
CA GLU A 102 -8.17 2.85 -1.65
C GLU A 102 -8.97 2.80 -0.34
N TYR A 103 -8.36 2.35 0.76
CA TYR A 103 -9.03 2.25 2.05
C TYR A 103 -9.32 3.63 2.65
N LEU A 104 -8.39 4.59 2.54
CA LEU A 104 -8.57 5.96 3.03
C LEU A 104 -9.66 6.70 2.24
N GLN A 105 -9.75 6.53 0.92
CA GLN A 105 -10.87 7.06 0.12
C GLN A 105 -12.22 6.51 0.58
N ARG A 106 -12.28 5.21 0.85
CA ARG A 106 -13.51 4.58 1.37
C ARG A 106 -13.85 5.10 2.76
N ALA A 107 -12.87 5.30 3.63
CA ALA A 107 -13.08 5.89 4.95
C ALA A 107 -13.67 7.30 4.84
N LEU A 108 -13.11 8.15 3.96
CA LEU A 108 -13.58 9.51 3.71
C LEU A 108 -14.98 9.57 3.09
N ALA A 109 -15.39 8.53 2.36
CA ALA A 109 -16.76 8.42 1.85
C ALA A 109 -17.79 8.13 2.96
N VAL A 110 -17.35 7.53 4.08
CA VAL A 110 -18.19 7.28 5.25
C VAL A 110 -18.17 8.47 6.21
N ARG A 111 -16.98 8.97 6.54
CA ARG A 111 -16.76 10.05 7.50
C ARG A 111 -15.64 10.95 6.99
N ASP A 112 -15.97 12.20 6.74
CA ASP A 112 -14.97 13.20 6.41
C ASP A 112 -14.10 13.49 7.64
N ASP A 113 -12.79 13.49 7.47
CA ASP A 113 -11.82 13.59 8.57
C ASP A 113 -10.52 14.24 8.07
N ALA A 114 -10.07 15.29 8.76
CA ALA A 114 -8.92 16.08 8.36
C ALA A 114 -7.62 15.28 8.36
N ALA A 115 -7.43 14.36 9.32
CA ALA A 115 -6.23 13.54 9.42
C ALA A 115 -6.20 12.51 8.28
N VAL A 116 -7.34 11.86 8.02
CA VAL A 116 -7.46 10.88 6.92
C VAL A 116 -7.23 11.53 5.55
N ARG A 117 -7.65 12.78 5.36
CA ARG A 117 -7.31 13.55 4.15
C ARG A 117 -5.82 13.83 4.02
N MET A 118 -5.15 14.17 5.12
CA MET A 118 -3.70 14.35 5.13
C MET A 118 -2.99 13.06 4.70
N ASP A 119 -3.39 11.92 5.26
CA ASP A 119 -2.82 10.60 4.94
C ASP A 119 -3.08 10.20 3.48
N LEU A 120 -4.28 10.48 2.95
CA LEU A 120 -4.58 10.28 1.54
C LEU A 120 -3.71 11.18 0.65
N GLY A 121 -3.49 12.44 1.05
CA GLY A 121 -2.58 13.36 0.37
C GLY A 121 -1.15 12.83 0.33
N ILE A 122 -0.65 12.26 1.44
CA ILE A 122 0.66 11.59 1.51
C ILE A 122 0.71 10.41 0.52
N CYS A 123 -0.32 9.57 0.49
CA CYS A 123 -0.39 8.46 -0.47
C CYS A 123 -0.31 8.93 -1.92
N TYR A 124 -1.00 10.01 -2.28
CA TYR A 124 -0.92 10.59 -3.63
C TYR A 124 0.46 11.16 -3.94
N LYS A 125 1.09 11.85 -3.01
CA LYS A 125 2.46 12.36 -3.19
C LYS A 125 3.44 11.22 -3.44
N GLN A 126 3.38 10.15 -2.64
CA GLN A 126 4.27 8.99 -2.78
C GLN A 126 4.01 8.17 -4.05
N THR A 127 2.85 8.33 -4.68
CA THR A 127 2.51 7.71 -5.96
C THR A 127 2.63 8.68 -7.14
N ASN A 128 3.37 9.78 -6.96
CA ASN A 128 3.65 10.79 -7.99
C ASN A 128 2.37 11.41 -8.60
N GLN A 129 1.37 11.69 -7.75
CA GLN A 129 0.13 12.38 -8.10
C GLN A 129 -0.01 13.71 -7.30
N PRO A 130 0.91 14.67 -7.50
CA PRO A 130 1.02 15.85 -6.65
C PRO A 130 -0.20 16.78 -6.71
N GLU A 131 -0.95 16.84 -7.81
CA GLU A 131 -2.19 17.63 -7.89
C GLU A 131 -3.29 17.07 -6.98
N LYS A 132 -3.41 15.74 -6.91
CA LYS A 132 -4.37 15.09 -5.99
C LYS A 132 -3.92 15.26 -4.55
N ALA A 133 -2.61 15.16 -4.30
CA ALA A 133 -2.04 15.40 -2.98
C ALA A 133 -2.35 16.82 -2.50
N LEU A 134 -2.10 17.83 -3.36
CA LEU A 134 -2.40 19.23 -3.09
C LEU A 134 -3.87 19.44 -2.69
N ALA A 135 -4.80 18.87 -3.45
CA ALA A 135 -6.23 19.01 -3.18
C ALA A 135 -6.62 18.44 -1.80
N GLU A 136 -6.06 17.31 -1.39
CA GLU A 136 -6.36 16.72 -0.08
C GLU A 136 -5.68 17.48 1.07
N PHE A 137 -4.45 17.97 0.89
CA PHE A 137 -3.80 18.83 1.89
C PHE A 137 -4.56 20.14 2.11
N GLN A 138 -5.06 20.77 1.04
CA GLN A 138 -5.87 21.99 1.13
C GLN A 138 -7.18 21.75 1.89
N ARG A 139 -7.86 20.63 1.64
CA ARG A 139 -9.07 20.27 2.38
C ARG A 139 -8.77 19.97 3.85
N SER A 140 -7.70 19.24 4.14
CA SER A 140 -7.24 18.99 5.51
C SER A 140 -6.92 20.29 6.25
N ALA A 141 -6.16 21.20 5.64
CA ALA A 141 -5.83 22.52 6.20
C ALA A 141 -7.07 23.40 6.43
N ALA A 142 -8.08 23.32 5.57
CA ALA A 142 -9.34 24.05 5.73
C ALA A 142 -10.18 23.52 6.92
N MET A 143 -10.12 22.20 7.18
CA MET A 143 -10.83 21.57 8.31
C MET A 143 -10.12 21.78 9.65
N ALA A 144 -8.79 21.83 9.64
CA ALA A 144 -7.95 21.99 10.83
C ALA A 144 -6.95 23.15 10.65
N PRO A 145 -7.41 24.41 10.67
CA PRO A 145 -6.59 25.59 10.35
C PRO A 145 -5.48 25.89 11.38
N ASP A 146 -5.53 25.26 12.54
CA ASP A 146 -4.54 25.32 13.62
C ASP A 146 -3.42 24.28 13.48
N GLN A 147 -3.61 23.27 12.62
CA GLN A 147 -2.59 22.25 12.33
C GLN A 147 -1.64 22.74 11.23
N TRP A 148 -0.34 22.66 11.51
CA TRP A 148 0.68 23.13 10.58
C TRP A 148 1.07 22.06 9.55
N GLN A 149 0.90 20.77 9.87
CA GLN A 149 1.33 19.65 9.03
C GLN A 149 0.66 19.65 7.65
N PRO A 150 -0.66 19.89 7.52
CA PRO A 150 -1.29 20.00 6.20
C PRO A 150 -0.73 21.16 5.37
N LEU A 151 -0.48 22.32 5.98
CA LEU A 151 0.12 23.48 5.31
C LEU A 151 1.55 23.20 4.84
N PHE A 152 2.33 22.50 5.66
CA PHE A 152 3.70 22.11 5.28
C PHE A 152 3.68 21.19 4.07
N ASN A 153 2.84 20.16 4.08
CA ASN A 153 2.67 19.25 2.96
C ASN A 153 2.07 19.92 1.72
N GLU A 154 1.16 20.89 1.88
CA GLU A 154 0.65 21.73 0.80
C GLU A 154 1.77 22.51 0.12
N ALA A 155 2.65 23.16 0.89
CA ALA A 155 3.78 23.92 0.36
C ALA A 155 4.76 23.02 -0.40
N ILE A 156 5.05 21.82 0.12
CA ILE A 156 5.89 20.83 -0.58
C ILE A 156 5.24 20.39 -1.89
N ALA A 157 3.94 20.07 -1.89
CA ALA A 157 3.23 19.69 -3.11
C ALA A 157 3.23 20.81 -4.15
N LEU A 158 3.12 22.07 -3.74
CA LEU A 158 3.22 23.23 -4.63
C LEU A 158 4.63 23.38 -5.24
N ILE A 159 5.69 23.07 -4.49
CA ILE A 159 7.05 23.04 -5.01
C ILE A 159 7.21 21.92 -6.05
N ASP A 160 6.72 20.72 -5.75
CA ASP A 160 6.75 19.56 -6.65
C ASP A 160 5.98 19.86 -7.97
N LEU A 161 4.95 20.70 -7.90
CA LEU A 161 4.16 21.18 -9.04
C LEU A 161 4.77 22.38 -9.79
N HIS A 162 5.96 22.84 -9.41
CA HIS A 162 6.57 24.07 -9.94
C HIS A 162 5.71 25.33 -9.77
N ARG A 163 5.00 25.44 -8.64
CA ARG A 163 4.16 26.59 -8.24
C ARG A 163 4.74 27.33 -7.03
N PRO A 164 6.00 27.84 -7.09
CA PRO A 164 6.69 28.40 -5.93
C PRO A 164 6.08 29.69 -5.38
N ASP A 165 5.38 30.48 -6.22
CA ASP A 165 4.72 31.70 -5.76
C ASP A 165 3.57 31.41 -4.79
N GLU A 166 2.80 30.35 -5.04
CA GLU A 166 1.76 29.87 -4.12
C GLU A 166 2.38 29.23 -2.89
N ALA A 167 3.45 28.44 -3.06
CA ALA A 167 4.17 27.85 -1.94
C ALA A 167 4.71 28.93 -0.97
N ARG A 168 5.13 30.10 -1.50
CA ARG A 168 5.59 31.24 -0.70
C ARG A 168 4.49 31.81 0.21
N VAL A 169 3.25 31.84 -0.27
CA VAL A 169 2.10 32.28 0.54
C VAL A 169 1.88 31.34 1.72
N ILE A 170 1.96 30.02 1.48
CA ILE A 170 1.80 29.02 2.53
C ILE A 170 2.98 29.02 3.50
N ALA A 171 4.22 29.11 3.00
CA ALA A 171 5.42 29.21 3.81
C ALA A 171 5.40 30.42 4.75
N ALA A 172 4.89 31.57 4.29
CA ALA A 172 4.72 32.76 5.13
C ALA A 172 3.70 32.55 6.27
N LYS A 173 2.65 31.73 6.06
CA LYS A 173 1.72 31.33 7.14
C LYS A 173 2.42 30.42 8.14
N LEU A 174 3.12 29.39 7.66
CA LEU A 174 3.88 28.46 8.50
C LEU A 174 4.93 29.18 9.35
N GLN A 175 5.65 30.15 8.78
CA GLN A 175 6.65 30.93 9.50
C GLN A 175 6.05 31.72 10.66
N LYS A 176 4.82 32.23 10.52
CA LYS A 176 4.12 32.91 11.63
C LYS A 176 3.71 31.92 12.73
N MET A 177 3.30 30.71 12.34
CA MET A 177 2.89 29.67 13.30
C MET A 177 4.08 29.04 14.02
N ARG A 178 5.19 28.87 13.31
CA ARG A 178 6.38 28.14 13.77
C ARG A 178 7.66 28.86 13.32
N PRO A 179 7.98 30.04 13.90
CA PRO A 179 9.11 30.86 13.46
C PRO A 179 10.47 30.20 13.70
N ASP A 180 10.58 29.39 14.75
CA ASP A 180 11.83 28.74 15.18
C ASP A 180 11.98 27.31 14.68
N ASP A 181 11.03 26.82 13.86
CA ASP A 181 11.08 25.47 13.32
C ASP A 181 12.07 25.38 12.14
N PRO A 182 13.13 24.55 12.24
CA PRO A 182 14.15 24.46 11.20
C PRO A 182 13.61 24.03 9.83
N GLU A 183 12.58 23.18 9.80
CA GLU A 183 11.99 22.73 8.53
C GLU A 183 11.23 23.88 7.85
N VAL A 184 10.52 24.68 8.63
CA VAL A 184 9.82 25.87 8.13
C VAL A 184 10.81 26.93 7.65
N GLN A 185 11.91 27.17 8.37
CA GLN A 185 12.96 28.10 7.92
C GLN A 185 13.60 27.66 6.60
N LYS A 186 13.89 26.36 6.46
CA LYS A 186 14.42 25.77 5.23
C LYS A 186 13.42 25.90 4.07
N LEU A 187 12.14 25.65 4.33
CA LEU A 187 11.07 25.81 3.34
C LEU A 187 10.99 27.27 2.85
N VAL A 188 10.96 28.24 3.77
CA VAL A 188 10.94 29.68 3.45
C VAL A 188 12.15 30.08 2.61
N ALA A 189 13.35 29.61 2.96
CA ALA A 189 14.56 29.88 2.17
C ALA A 189 14.47 29.28 0.76
N THR A 190 13.92 28.08 0.63
CA THR A 190 13.76 27.36 -0.64
C THR A 190 12.81 28.09 -1.60
N VAL A 191 11.70 28.64 -1.10
CA VAL A 191 10.71 29.38 -1.92
C VAL A 191 11.00 30.89 -2.06
N GLY A 192 11.94 31.40 -1.27
CA GLY A 192 12.37 32.80 -1.22
C GLY A 192 13.60 33.13 -2.07
N GLY A 193 14.37 32.12 -2.49
CA GLY A 193 15.55 32.31 -3.35
C GLY A 193 15.16 32.74 -4.77
N LYS A 194 15.60 33.93 -5.18
CA LYS A 194 15.79 34.31 -6.58
C LYS A 194 17.28 34.35 -6.89
#